data_AF-A0A0R2VNG6-F1
#
_entry.id   AF-A0A0R2VNG6-F1
#
_cell.length_a   1.000
_cell.length_b   1.000
_cell.length_c   1.000
_cell.angle_alpha   90.00
_cell.angle_beta   90.00
_cell.angle_gamma   90.00
#
_symmetry.space_group_name_H-M   'P 1'
#
loop_
_entity.id
_entity.type
_entity.pdbx_description
1 polymer ?
#
loop_
_entity_poly.entity_id
_entity_poly.type
_entity_poly.pdbx_seq_one_letter_code
_entity_poly.pdbx_strand_id
1 'polypeptide(L)'
;MVAATLFWSGGRHTQQQASTVNALLGDSSFVHHFGYMPTATTDEDLRIKTHLAYVEQLLRKKEISGLSAEQQAMRAHLLDLLHDYRTAGVFPRNYDYPGERVPCFIDKHGNICAVGYLIEQTAGRAIAEQINASHQYDYLLAMNSEVVDAWVAGSGLSKEECAMIQPNYSGPPIDPNIALATALLGGANLSLNVINTLQIANGADSQLAPVLGLYTGTAALLLGLNDFIVEYNDPNLNASNASERTLAMLNVGLGTTTVMLSVWNLTVNKTRTSKTTAWNMYSYQTADQQTGVGLHWVKQF
;
A
#
# COMPACT_ATOMS: atom_id res chain seq x y z
N MET A 1 15.28 22.56 -30.43
CA MET A 1 14.51 23.18 -29.33
C MET A 1 14.92 22.48 -28.05
N VAL A 2 15.65 23.16 -27.18
CA VAL A 2 16.06 22.64 -25.86
C VAL A 2 14.96 23.01 -24.88
N ALA A 3 14.27 22.01 -24.32
CA ALA A 3 13.30 22.22 -23.27
C ALA A 3 14.05 22.29 -21.93
N ALA A 4 14.04 23.47 -21.31
CA ALA A 4 14.53 23.66 -19.95
C ALA A 4 13.39 23.35 -18.97
N THR A 5 13.53 22.28 -18.19
CA THR A 5 12.60 21.95 -17.11
C THR A 5 13.05 22.69 -15.85
N LEU A 6 12.29 23.72 -15.47
CA LEU A 6 12.41 24.39 -14.17
C LEU A 6 11.70 23.55 -13.11
N PHE A 7 12.47 22.98 -12.18
CA PHE A 7 11.90 22.38 -10.97
C PHE A 7 11.66 23.47 -9.94
N TRP A 8 10.37 23.77 -9.72
CA TRP A 8 9.92 24.60 -8.61
C TRP A 8 9.94 23.74 -7.34
N SER A 9 10.80 24.06 -6.37
CA SER A 9 10.77 23.47 -5.04
C SER A 9 10.07 24.43 -4.07
N GLY A 10 8.74 24.38 -4.05
CA GLY A 10 7.93 25.06 -3.06
C GLY A 10 7.42 24.08 -2.01
N GLY A 11 7.74 24.32 -0.74
CA GLY A 11 6.98 23.77 0.41
C GLY A 11 7.64 22.65 1.22
N ARG A 12 8.78 22.88 1.86
CA ARG A 12 9.35 21.91 2.84
C ARG A 12 8.73 21.98 4.24
N HIS A 13 7.92 23.00 4.56
CA HIS A 13 7.47 23.21 5.94
C HIS A 13 6.15 22.52 6.31
N THR A 14 5.24 22.24 5.37
CA THR A 14 3.96 21.58 5.65
C THR A 14 4.06 20.05 5.65
N GLN A 15 4.95 19.48 4.83
CA GLN A 15 5.09 18.02 4.68
C GLN A 15 5.70 17.34 5.93
N GLN A 16 6.49 18.08 6.71
CA GLN A 16 7.22 17.52 7.85
C GLN A 16 6.33 17.28 9.07
N GLN A 17 5.24 18.05 9.24
CA GLN A 17 4.29 17.87 10.34
C GLN A 17 3.31 16.69 10.09
N ALA A 18 2.91 16.50 8.83
CA ALA A 18 1.96 15.46 8.38
C ALA A 18 2.51 14.01 8.39
N SER A 19 3.73 13.78 8.89
CA SER A 19 4.38 12.45 8.95
C SER A 19 4.82 12.04 10.36
N THR A 20 4.55 12.88 11.36
CA THR A 20 4.90 12.61 12.76
C THR A 20 3.80 11.81 13.46
N VAL A 21 4.13 11.15 14.58
CA VAL A 21 3.15 10.36 15.35
C VAL A 21 2.13 11.23 16.09
N ASN A 22 2.39 12.53 16.31
CA ASN A 22 1.47 13.45 16.99
C ASN A 22 1.69 14.89 16.53
N ALA A 23 0.61 15.67 16.40
CA ALA A 23 0.66 17.04 15.88
C ALA A 23 1.42 18.05 16.77
N LEU A 24 1.41 17.85 18.10
CA LEU A 24 2.01 18.76 19.07
C LEU A 24 3.44 18.37 19.41
N LEU A 25 3.66 17.08 19.69
CA LEU A 25 4.94 16.54 20.15
C LEU A 25 5.81 16.00 19.03
N GLY A 26 5.30 15.94 17.80
CA GLY A 26 6.01 15.32 16.69
C GLY A 26 6.43 13.88 17.03
N ASP A 27 7.67 13.53 16.69
CA ASP A 27 8.30 12.25 17.07
C ASP A 27 9.20 12.35 18.31
N SER A 28 9.07 13.40 19.13
CA SER A 28 9.92 13.60 20.32
C SER A 28 9.88 12.42 21.29
N SER A 29 8.73 11.73 21.42
CA SER A 29 8.61 10.53 22.25
C SER A 29 9.52 9.39 21.76
N PHE A 30 9.63 9.21 20.44
CA PHE A 30 10.45 8.17 19.84
C PHE A 30 11.94 8.49 20.01
N VAL A 31 12.33 9.74 19.73
CA VAL A 31 13.70 10.21 19.93
C VAL A 31 14.12 10.10 21.39
N HIS A 32 13.23 10.46 22.32
CA HIS A 32 13.50 10.35 23.76
C HIS A 32 13.77 8.91 24.19
N HIS A 33 13.03 7.94 23.65
CA HIS A 33 13.15 6.55 24.04
C HIS A 33 14.33 5.83 23.36
N PHE A 34 14.54 6.06 22.05
CA PHE A 34 15.49 5.31 21.24
C PHE A 34 16.77 6.08 20.88
N GLY A 35 16.79 7.41 21.04
CA GLY A 35 17.94 8.26 20.71
C GLY A 35 18.11 8.59 19.22
N TYR A 36 17.16 8.21 18.37
CA TYR A 36 17.18 8.50 16.93
C TYR A 36 15.76 8.77 16.38
N MET A 37 15.67 9.40 15.20
CA MET A 37 14.40 9.68 14.52
C MET A 37 13.80 8.42 13.88
N PRO A 38 12.47 8.22 13.94
CA PRO A 38 11.84 7.13 13.20
C PRO A 38 12.03 7.32 11.68
N THR A 39 12.03 6.21 10.96
CA THR A 39 12.12 6.17 9.50
C THR A 39 10.80 5.70 8.89
N ALA A 40 10.71 5.71 7.56
CA ALA A 40 9.55 5.17 6.83
C ALA A 40 9.31 3.67 7.07
N THR A 41 10.31 2.94 7.58
CA THR A 41 10.21 1.50 7.86
C THR A 41 10.06 1.20 9.35
N THR A 42 9.99 2.22 10.21
CA THR A 42 9.74 2.00 11.64
C THR A 42 8.32 1.49 11.83
N ASP A 43 8.18 0.42 12.61
CA ASP A 43 6.90 -0.19 12.94
C ASP A 43 5.90 0.84 13.52
N GLU A 44 4.70 0.88 12.96
CA GLU A 44 3.67 1.86 13.29
C GLU A 44 3.21 1.71 14.75
N ASP A 45 2.98 0.47 15.18
CA ASP A 45 2.46 0.19 16.52
C ASP A 45 3.50 0.48 17.59
N LEU A 46 4.77 0.21 17.29
CA LEU A 46 5.89 0.64 18.13
C LEU A 46 5.89 2.15 18.30
N ARG A 47 5.75 2.92 17.21
CA ARG A 47 5.70 4.39 17.29
C ARG A 47 4.56 4.88 18.18
N ILE A 48 3.35 4.33 17.99
CA ILE A 48 2.17 4.71 18.76
C ILE A 48 2.31 4.30 20.23
N LYS A 49 2.74 3.06 20.52
CA LYS A 49 2.96 2.58 21.90
C LYS A 49 3.98 3.41 22.64
N THR A 50 5.13 3.70 22.02
CA THR A 50 6.16 4.55 22.59
C THR A 50 5.64 5.96 22.85
N HIS A 51 4.87 6.51 21.91
CA HIS A 51 4.25 7.82 22.07
C HIS A 51 3.27 7.87 23.24
N LEU A 52 2.30 6.95 23.29
CA LEU A 52 1.30 6.93 24.36
C LEU A 52 1.91 6.66 25.74
N ALA A 53 2.93 5.81 25.83
CA ALA A 53 3.65 5.58 27.07
C ALA A 53 4.39 6.85 27.56
N TYR A 54 5.00 7.59 26.64
CA TYR A 54 5.65 8.86 26.95
C TYR A 54 4.65 9.90 27.44
N VAL A 55 3.52 10.07 26.74
CA VAL A 55 2.46 11.02 27.11
C VAL A 55 1.84 10.63 28.46
N GLU A 56 1.50 9.36 28.67
CA GLU A 56 1.01 8.87 29.97
C GLU A 56 1.96 9.27 31.11
N GLN A 57 3.27 9.04 30.93
CA GLN A 57 4.27 9.38 31.95
C GLN A 57 4.33 10.89 32.22
N LEU A 58 4.25 11.73 31.19
CA LEU A 58 4.22 13.18 31.36
C LEU A 58 2.98 13.61 32.14
N LEU A 59 1.81 13.09 31.76
CA LEU A 59 0.53 13.48 32.35
C LEU A 59 0.37 13.02 33.80
N ARG A 60 0.94 11.85 34.17
CA ARG A 60 0.99 11.35 35.55
C ARG A 60 1.92 12.16 36.46
N LYS A 61 2.96 12.80 35.89
CA LYS A 61 3.91 13.64 36.64
C LYS A 61 3.46 15.10 36.76
N LYS A 62 2.41 15.50 36.03
CA LYS A 62 1.95 16.88 36.02
C LYS A 62 1.34 17.25 37.37
N GLU A 63 1.59 18.49 37.78
CA GLU A 63 0.97 19.11 38.95
C GLU A 63 -0.53 19.33 38.68
N ILE A 64 -1.39 18.97 39.63
CA ILE A 64 -2.86 18.96 39.47
C ILE A 64 -3.63 19.56 40.67
N SER A 65 -2.97 20.27 41.59
CA SER A 65 -3.61 20.86 42.77
C SER A 65 -4.68 21.89 42.43
N GLY A 66 -4.64 22.46 41.22
CA GLY A 66 -5.69 23.34 40.70
C GLY A 66 -6.98 22.62 40.27
N LEU A 67 -6.99 21.29 40.19
CA LEU A 67 -8.18 20.50 39.84
C LEU A 67 -9.01 20.16 41.08
N SER A 68 -10.34 20.04 40.90
CA SER A 68 -11.23 19.48 41.93
C SER A 68 -10.88 18.02 42.25
N ALA A 69 -11.28 17.53 43.43
CA ALA A 69 -11.02 16.15 43.83
C ALA A 69 -11.61 15.13 42.83
N GLU A 70 -12.79 15.43 42.29
CA GLU A 70 -13.49 14.64 41.28
C GLU A 70 -12.69 14.61 39.96
N GLN A 71 -12.19 15.75 39.50
CA GLN A 71 -11.34 15.82 38.31
C GLN A 71 -10.00 15.11 38.49
N GLN A 72 -9.40 15.18 39.68
CA GLN A 72 -8.17 14.44 39.97
C GLN A 72 -8.41 12.92 39.92
N ALA A 73 -9.52 12.45 40.50
CA ALA A 73 -9.91 11.04 40.45
C ALA A 73 -10.22 10.58 39.02
N MET A 74 -10.98 11.37 38.25
CA MET A 74 -11.28 11.07 36.85
C MET A 74 -10.01 11.04 36.00
N ARG A 75 -9.12 12.02 36.17
CA ARG A 75 -7.84 12.06 35.46
C ARG A 75 -7.01 10.80 35.73
N ALA A 76 -6.91 10.36 36.99
CA ALA A 76 -6.19 9.14 37.34
C ALA A 76 -6.80 7.91 36.65
N HIS A 77 -8.13 7.78 36.69
CA HIS A 77 -8.86 6.71 36.01
C HIS A 77 -8.63 6.69 34.49
N LEU A 78 -8.69 7.85 33.84
CA LEU A 78 -8.43 7.98 32.40
C LEU A 78 -6.98 7.60 32.03
N LEU A 79 -6.01 7.93 32.87
CA LEU A 79 -4.61 7.54 32.63
C LEU A 79 -4.38 6.03 32.83
N ASP A 80 -5.15 5.38 33.69
CA ASP A 80 -5.17 3.91 33.82
C ASP A 80 -5.82 3.26 32.59
N LEU A 81 -6.94 3.80 32.10
CA LEU A 81 -7.54 3.35 30.85
C LEU A 81 -6.59 3.55 29.64
N LEU A 82 -5.85 4.66 29.61
CA LEU A 82 -4.86 4.91 28.57
C LEU A 82 -3.74 3.87 28.61
N HIS A 83 -3.33 3.44 29.81
CA HIS A 83 -2.36 2.36 30.00
C HIS A 83 -2.87 1.04 29.40
N ASP A 84 -4.10 0.65 29.73
CA ASP A 84 -4.74 -0.57 29.22
C ASP A 84 -4.86 -0.53 27.69
N TYR A 85 -5.32 0.59 27.14
CA TYR A 85 -5.42 0.79 25.69
C TYR A 85 -4.07 0.62 24.98
N ARG A 86 -3.02 1.31 25.46
CA ARG A 86 -1.71 1.25 24.79
C ARG A 86 -1.04 -0.12 24.92
N THR A 87 -1.32 -0.85 26.01
CA THR A 87 -0.76 -2.20 26.22
C THR A 87 -1.47 -3.23 25.35
N ALA A 88 -2.78 -3.12 25.18
CA ALA A 88 -3.55 -3.92 24.23
C ALA A 88 -3.06 -3.71 22.78
N GLY A 89 -2.78 -2.46 22.40
CA GLY A 89 -2.14 -2.16 21.11
C GLY A 89 -3.05 -2.31 19.89
N VAL A 90 -4.36 -2.20 20.07
CA VAL A 90 -5.35 -2.23 18.98
C VAL A 90 -5.64 -0.79 18.58
N PHE A 91 -5.01 -0.33 17.51
CA PHE A 91 -5.04 1.06 17.07
C PHE A 91 -5.73 1.20 15.71
N PRO A 92 -6.38 2.35 15.43
CA PRO A 92 -6.95 2.60 14.12
C PRO A 92 -5.86 2.77 13.06
N ARG A 93 -6.26 2.54 11.80
CA ARG A 93 -5.44 2.84 10.62
C ARG A 93 -6.14 3.86 9.73
N ASN A 94 -5.33 4.66 9.05
CA ASN A 94 -5.81 5.64 8.09
C ASN A 94 -5.88 5.03 6.68
N TYR A 95 -7.07 4.65 6.24
CA TYR A 95 -7.29 4.06 4.91
C TYR A 95 -7.51 5.10 3.81
N ASP A 96 -7.86 6.34 4.17
CA ASP A 96 -8.44 7.32 3.24
C ASP A 96 -7.46 8.40 2.81
N TYR A 97 -6.36 8.60 3.57
CA TYR A 97 -5.29 9.55 3.25
C TYR A 97 -3.96 8.82 3.03
N PRO A 98 -3.76 8.19 1.85
CA PRO A 98 -2.58 7.36 1.61
C PRO A 98 -1.29 8.17 1.56
N GLY A 99 -0.24 7.63 2.19
CA GLY A 99 1.07 8.29 2.27
C GLY A 99 1.14 9.41 3.31
N GLU A 100 0.04 9.68 4.02
CA GLU A 100 -0.04 10.69 5.07
C GLU A 100 -0.31 10.05 6.44
N ARG A 101 0.15 10.73 7.50
CA ARG A 101 -0.24 10.44 8.88
C ARG A 101 -1.20 11.50 9.36
N VAL A 102 -2.46 11.13 9.53
CA VAL A 102 -3.52 12.01 10.03
C VAL A 102 -4.26 11.34 11.19
N PRO A 103 -4.96 12.10 12.04
CA PRO A 103 -5.84 11.51 13.04
C PRO A 103 -6.88 10.60 12.40
N CYS A 104 -7.30 9.56 13.11
CA CYS A 104 -8.41 8.72 12.71
C CYS A 104 -9.13 8.32 14.01
N PHE A 105 -10.37 8.78 14.20
CA PHE A 105 -11.10 8.61 15.44
C PHE A 105 -11.61 7.17 15.60
N ILE A 106 -12.35 6.65 14.61
CA ILE A 106 -12.68 5.24 14.46
C ILE A 106 -12.39 4.83 13.02
N ASP A 107 -11.66 3.73 12.82
CA ASP A 107 -11.39 3.22 11.47
C ASP A 107 -12.53 2.33 10.94
N LYS A 108 -12.42 1.90 9.68
CA LYS A 108 -13.44 1.06 9.02
C LYS A 108 -13.64 -0.32 9.67
N HIS A 109 -12.69 -0.78 10.50
CA HIS A 109 -12.79 -2.03 11.24
C HIS A 109 -13.30 -1.82 12.67
N GLY A 110 -13.66 -0.58 13.02
CA GLY A 110 -14.18 -0.24 14.34
C GLY A 110 -13.10 0.02 15.39
N ASN A 111 -11.81 -0.07 15.03
CA ASN A 111 -10.73 0.26 15.95
C ASN A 111 -10.80 1.75 16.28
N ILE A 112 -10.73 2.09 17.56
CA ILE A 112 -10.93 3.45 18.05
C ILE A 112 -9.61 4.06 18.53
N CYS A 113 -9.42 5.36 18.33
CA CYS A 113 -8.22 6.07 18.76
C CYS A 113 -8.12 6.17 20.28
N ALA A 114 -6.96 6.60 20.79
CA ALA A 114 -6.73 6.70 22.23
C ALA A 114 -7.74 7.62 22.93
N VAL A 115 -7.99 8.82 22.40
CA VAL A 115 -8.97 9.76 22.96
C VAL A 115 -10.39 9.21 22.84
N GLY A 116 -10.74 8.62 21.70
CA GLY A 116 -12.03 8.00 21.48
C GLY A 116 -12.29 6.84 22.45
N TYR A 117 -11.27 6.01 22.72
CA TYR A 117 -11.36 4.93 23.70
C TYR A 117 -11.66 5.47 25.09
N LEU A 118 -10.96 6.53 25.52
CA LEU A 118 -11.22 7.17 26.81
C LEU A 118 -12.67 7.68 26.93
N ILE A 119 -13.19 8.28 25.86
CA ILE A 119 -14.58 8.73 25.78
C ILE A 119 -15.53 7.53 25.80
N GLU A 120 -15.26 6.48 25.03
CA GLU A 120 -16.08 5.27 24.99
C GLU A 120 -16.21 4.62 26.36
N GLN A 121 -15.10 4.51 27.11
CA GLN A 121 -15.10 3.88 28.42
C GLN A 121 -15.79 4.70 29.51
N THR A 122 -15.95 6.02 29.32
CA THR A 122 -16.49 6.92 30.35
C THR A 122 -17.84 7.55 30.01
N ALA A 123 -18.18 7.63 28.73
CA ALA A 123 -19.41 8.23 28.21
C ALA A 123 -20.19 7.29 27.26
N GLY A 124 -19.61 6.15 26.87
CA GLY A 124 -20.24 5.12 26.06
C GLY A 124 -19.92 5.22 24.56
N ARG A 125 -20.00 4.07 23.87
CA ARG A 125 -19.68 3.93 22.44
C ARG A 125 -20.51 4.84 21.54
N ALA A 126 -21.79 5.05 21.86
CA ALA A 126 -22.67 5.91 21.07
C ALA A 126 -22.16 7.36 20.96
N ILE A 127 -21.55 7.89 22.04
CA ILE A 127 -20.94 9.22 22.04
C ILE A 127 -19.69 9.25 21.15
N ALA A 128 -18.85 8.22 21.21
CA ALA A 128 -17.69 8.10 20.35
C ALA A 128 -18.07 8.02 18.86
N GLU A 129 -19.12 7.27 18.52
CA GLU A 129 -19.63 7.17 17.16
C GLU A 129 -20.25 8.47 16.66
N GLN A 130 -20.95 9.20 17.52
CA GLN A 130 -21.45 10.55 17.21
C GLN A 130 -20.31 11.51 16.86
N ILE A 131 -19.23 11.50 17.66
CA ILE A 131 -18.04 12.32 17.38
C ILE A 131 -17.41 11.90 16.05
N ASN A 132 -17.22 10.59 15.85
CA ASN A 132 -16.63 10.05 14.63
C ASN A 132 -17.38 10.50 13.37
N ALA A 133 -18.72 10.52 13.39
CA ALA A 133 -19.54 10.88 12.24
C ALA A 133 -19.27 12.29 11.69
N SER A 134 -18.74 13.20 12.51
CA SER A 134 -18.43 14.59 12.10
C SER A 134 -16.95 14.94 12.16
N HIS A 135 -16.14 14.17 12.90
CA HIS A 135 -14.77 14.52 13.24
C HIS A 135 -13.78 13.35 13.10
N GLN A 136 -14.07 12.38 12.22
CA GLN A 136 -13.25 11.17 12.06
C GLN A 136 -11.75 11.48 11.85
N TYR A 137 -11.41 12.51 11.08
CA TYR A 137 -10.01 12.84 10.74
C TYR A 137 -9.54 14.16 11.34
N ASP A 138 -10.34 14.77 12.21
CA ASP A 138 -10.04 16.07 12.77
C ASP A 138 -9.03 15.98 13.92
N TYR A 139 -8.19 17.01 14.04
CA TYR A 139 -7.38 17.22 15.22
C TYR A 139 -8.24 17.69 16.39
N LEU A 140 -7.99 17.17 17.59
CA LEU A 140 -8.77 17.50 18.79
C LEU A 140 -8.87 19.02 19.03
N LEU A 141 -7.78 19.76 18.81
CA LEU A 141 -7.75 21.22 18.95
C LEU A 141 -8.57 21.97 17.89
N ALA A 142 -8.81 21.36 16.72
CA ALA A 142 -9.60 21.93 15.63
C ALA A 142 -11.08 21.50 15.69
N MET A 143 -11.43 20.51 16.52
CA MET A 143 -12.80 20.06 16.69
C MET A 143 -13.64 21.14 17.40
N ASN A 144 -14.66 21.62 16.70
CA ASN A 144 -15.72 22.46 17.24
C ASN A 144 -16.89 21.55 17.66
N SER A 145 -16.77 20.89 18.81
CA SER A 145 -17.75 19.92 19.30
C SER A 145 -18.05 20.16 20.77
N GLU A 146 -19.28 20.60 21.06
CA GLU A 146 -19.77 20.80 22.43
C GLU A 146 -19.70 19.50 23.25
N VAL A 147 -19.88 18.35 22.59
CA VAL A 147 -19.80 17.02 23.22
C VAL A 147 -18.38 16.74 23.71
N VAL A 148 -17.37 17.02 22.88
CA VAL A 148 -15.96 16.87 23.25
C VAL A 148 -15.60 17.87 24.35
N ASP A 149 -16.00 19.13 24.21
CA ASP A 149 -15.67 20.18 25.19
C ASP A 149 -16.29 19.90 26.56
N ALA A 150 -17.52 19.41 26.61
CA ALA A 150 -18.17 18.98 27.84
C ALA A 150 -17.47 17.78 28.50
N TRP A 151 -17.07 16.78 27.70
CA TRP A 151 -16.31 15.64 28.22
C TRP A 151 -14.94 16.08 28.79
N VAL A 152 -14.22 16.94 28.07
CA VAL A 152 -12.93 17.48 28.52
C VAL A 152 -13.09 18.22 29.85
N ALA A 153 -14.12 19.06 30.01
CA ALA A 153 -14.36 19.82 31.24
C ALA A 153 -14.53 18.93 32.49
N GLY A 154 -15.10 17.74 32.35
CA GLY A 154 -15.26 16.75 33.42
C GLY A 154 -14.08 15.79 33.60
N SER A 155 -13.22 15.65 32.59
CA SER A 155 -12.18 14.61 32.53
C SER A 155 -10.99 14.85 33.48
N GLY A 156 -10.74 16.11 33.85
CA GLY A 156 -9.49 16.51 34.52
C GLY A 156 -8.27 16.53 33.59
N LEU A 157 -8.47 16.36 32.27
CA LEU A 157 -7.50 16.63 31.21
C LEU A 157 -7.83 17.97 30.55
N SER A 158 -6.83 18.68 30.05
CA SER A 158 -7.04 19.81 29.13
C SER A 158 -7.22 19.34 27.68
N LYS A 159 -7.76 20.20 26.82
CA LYS A 159 -7.92 19.89 25.38
C LYS A 159 -6.56 19.69 24.70
N GLU A 160 -5.53 20.42 25.14
CA GLU A 160 -4.13 20.24 24.71
C GLU A 160 -3.57 18.89 25.15
N GLU A 161 -3.87 18.43 26.38
CA GLU A 161 -3.45 17.10 26.83
C GLU A 161 -4.15 15.99 26.06
N CYS A 162 -5.43 16.16 25.74
CA CYS A 162 -6.15 15.25 24.84
C CYS A 162 -5.51 15.23 23.46
N ALA A 163 -5.10 16.38 22.94
CA ALA A 163 -4.37 16.47 21.67
C ALA A 163 -2.94 15.90 21.74
N MET A 164 -2.28 15.89 22.91
CA MET A 164 -1.05 15.12 23.12
C MET A 164 -1.31 13.61 23.11
N ILE A 165 -2.47 13.16 23.61
CA ILE A 165 -2.86 11.74 23.58
C ILE A 165 -3.23 11.29 22.17
N GLN A 166 -3.82 12.16 21.34
CA GLN A 166 -4.29 11.85 19.99
C GLN A 166 -3.11 11.58 19.02
N PRO A 167 -2.89 10.32 18.59
CA PRO A 167 -1.89 10.02 17.59
C PRO A 167 -2.39 10.37 16.17
N ASN A 168 -1.43 10.52 15.26
CA ASN A 168 -1.64 10.45 13.82
C ASN A 168 -1.30 9.04 13.33
N TYR A 169 -2.16 8.48 12.48
CA TYR A 169 -2.07 7.11 12.02
C TYR A 169 -1.68 7.07 10.55
N SER A 170 -0.76 6.17 10.20
CA SER A 170 -0.49 5.84 8.80
C SER A 170 -1.51 4.82 8.29
N GLY A 171 -1.54 4.62 6.97
CA GLY A 171 -2.24 3.50 6.38
C GLY A 171 -1.63 2.16 6.80
N PRO A 172 -2.36 1.06 6.65
CA PRO A 172 -1.84 -0.22 7.09
C PRO A 172 -0.62 -0.62 6.25
N PRO A 173 0.25 -1.46 6.82
CA PRO A 173 1.40 -1.97 6.10
C PRO A 173 0.93 -2.73 4.86
N ILE A 174 1.71 -2.62 3.79
CA ILE A 174 1.56 -3.49 2.62
C ILE A 174 1.99 -4.90 3.02
N ASP A 175 1.24 -5.93 2.64
CA ASP A 175 1.67 -7.32 2.84
C ASP A 175 3.04 -7.55 2.16
N PRO A 176 4.09 -7.94 2.91
CA PRO A 176 5.42 -8.17 2.36
C PRO A 176 5.46 -9.19 1.21
N ASN A 177 4.59 -10.20 1.24
CA ASN A 177 4.49 -11.22 0.19
C ASN A 177 3.91 -10.63 -1.10
N ILE A 178 2.88 -9.77 -0.99
CA ILE A 178 2.30 -9.06 -2.13
C ILE A 178 3.34 -8.12 -2.73
N ALA A 179 4.07 -7.37 -1.90
CA ALA A 179 5.13 -6.47 -2.35
C ALA A 179 6.25 -7.23 -3.07
N LEU A 180 6.73 -8.34 -2.50
CA LEU A 180 7.79 -9.16 -3.09
C LEU A 180 7.34 -9.82 -4.40
N ALA A 181 6.13 -10.40 -4.43
CA ALA A 181 5.59 -11.02 -5.63
C ALA A 181 5.45 -10.00 -6.77
N THR A 182 4.95 -8.79 -6.45
CA THR A 182 4.84 -7.68 -7.41
C THR A 182 6.21 -7.25 -7.93
N ALA A 183 7.22 -7.13 -7.05
CA ALA A 183 8.57 -6.76 -7.48
C ALA A 183 9.19 -7.80 -8.41
N LEU A 184 9.07 -9.10 -8.09
CA LEU A 184 9.61 -10.18 -8.91
C LEU A 184 8.89 -10.31 -10.26
N LEU A 185 7.56 -10.39 -10.25
CA LEU A 185 6.76 -10.53 -11.47
C LEU A 185 6.82 -9.28 -12.32
N GLY A 186 6.73 -8.09 -11.73
CA GLY A 186 6.85 -6.81 -12.43
C GLY A 186 8.23 -6.64 -13.08
N GLY A 187 9.30 -6.97 -12.36
CA GLY A 187 10.67 -6.95 -12.89
C GLY A 187 10.83 -7.91 -14.08
N ALA A 188 10.39 -9.16 -13.93
CA ALA A 188 10.43 -10.15 -15.01
C ALA A 188 9.61 -9.70 -16.23
N ASN A 189 8.37 -9.26 -16.02
CA ASN A 189 7.46 -8.79 -17.07
C ASN A 189 8.03 -7.58 -17.82
N LEU A 190 8.62 -6.62 -17.12
CA LEU A 190 9.28 -5.47 -17.75
C LEU A 190 10.45 -5.91 -18.65
N SER A 191 11.33 -6.78 -18.16
CA SER A 191 12.43 -7.33 -18.95
C SER A 191 11.93 -8.10 -20.18
N LEU A 192 10.91 -8.94 -20.00
CA LEU A 192 10.33 -9.74 -21.08
C LEU A 192 9.60 -8.86 -22.10
N ASN A 193 8.97 -7.75 -21.69
CA ASN A 193 8.39 -6.77 -22.61
C ASN A 193 9.44 -6.13 -23.51
N VAL A 194 10.60 -5.76 -22.95
CA VAL A 194 11.73 -5.25 -23.72
C VAL A 194 12.25 -6.31 -24.69
N ILE A 195 12.46 -7.54 -24.22
CA ILE A 195 12.95 -8.64 -25.07
C ILE A 195 11.94 -8.94 -26.19
N ASN A 196 10.65 -9.05 -25.89
CA ASN A 196 9.60 -9.28 -26.89
C ASN A 196 9.60 -8.17 -27.94
N THR A 197 9.68 -6.90 -27.52
CA THR A 197 9.72 -5.77 -28.45
C THR A 197 10.93 -5.84 -29.38
N LEU A 198 12.12 -6.14 -28.84
CA LEU A 198 13.34 -6.29 -29.64
C LEU A 198 13.29 -7.50 -30.57
N GLN A 199 12.75 -8.64 -30.11
CA GLN A 199 12.60 -9.83 -30.95
C GLN A 199 11.63 -9.59 -32.10
N ILE A 200 10.50 -8.91 -31.86
CA ILE A 200 9.55 -8.52 -32.90
C ILE A 200 10.23 -7.60 -33.94
N ALA A 201 10.93 -6.56 -33.47
CA ALA A 201 11.58 -5.56 -34.34
C ALA A 201 12.71 -6.15 -35.18
N ASN A 202 13.57 -6.98 -34.58
CA ASN A 202 14.72 -7.58 -35.26
C ASN A 202 14.39 -8.91 -35.96
N GLY A 203 13.17 -9.41 -35.79
CA GLY A 203 12.72 -10.69 -36.31
C GLY A 203 13.48 -11.91 -35.83
N ALA A 204 13.81 -11.94 -34.53
CA ALA A 204 14.46 -13.06 -33.89
C ALA A 204 13.48 -14.23 -33.63
N ASP A 205 13.91 -15.47 -33.91
CA ASP A 205 13.07 -16.68 -33.91
C ASP A 205 13.06 -17.45 -32.57
N SER A 206 13.22 -16.76 -31.44
CA SER A 206 13.25 -17.40 -30.11
C SER A 206 11.88 -17.37 -29.45
N GLN A 207 11.38 -18.54 -29.02
CA GLN A 207 10.10 -18.67 -28.34
C GLN A 207 10.18 -18.59 -26.82
N LEU A 208 11.39 -18.65 -26.23
CA LEU A 208 11.55 -18.71 -24.77
C LEU A 208 10.99 -17.47 -24.08
N ALA A 209 11.36 -16.28 -24.56
CA ALA A 209 10.92 -15.02 -23.98
C ALA A 209 9.38 -14.83 -24.03
N PRO A 210 8.71 -15.03 -25.18
CA PRO A 210 7.25 -14.92 -25.19
C PRO A 210 6.57 -16.04 -24.40
N VAL A 211 7.08 -17.27 -24.39
CA VAL A 211 6.48 -18.33 -23.56
C VAL A 211 6.58 -17.99 -22.07
N LEU A 212 7.74 -17.56 -21.59
CA LEU A 212 7.89 -17.08 -20.21
C LEU A 212 6.99 -15.88 -19.93
N GLY A 213 6.88 -14.94 -20.88
CA GLY A 213 6.02 -13.77 -20.76
C GLY A 213 4.54 -14.10 -20.64
N LEU A 214 4.05 -15.18 -21.28
CA LEU A 214 2.69 -15.65 -21.07
C LEU A 214 2.48 -16.12 -19.61
N TYR A 215 3.41 -16.89 -19.06
CA TYR A 215 3.31 -17.37 -17.68
C TYR A 215 3.40 -16.24 -16.66
N THR A 216 4.44 -15.41 -16.74
CA THR A 216 4.67 -14.32 -15.78
C THR A 216 3.64 -13.21 -15.94
N GLY A 217 3.20 -12.94 -17.17
CA GLY A 217 2.14 -11.97 -17.46
C GLY A 217 0.78 -12.40 -16.90
N THR A 218 0.41 -13.67 -17.11
CA THR A 218 -0.83 -14.23 -16.56
C THR A 218 -0.77 -14.30 -15.03
N ALA A 219 0.36 -14.70 -14.44
CA ALA A 219 0.53 -14.74 -13.00
C ALA A 219 0.37 -13.33 -12.37
N ALA A 220 0.99 -12.30 -12.95
CA ALA A 220 0.82 -10.92 -12.49
C ALA A 220 -0.63 -10.45 -12.65
N LEU A 221 -1.27 -10.73 -13.79
CA LEU A 221 -2.67 -10.39 -14.02
C LEU A 221 -3.59 -11.02 -12.96
N LEU A 222 -3.42 -12.32 -12.68
CA LEU A 222 -4.20 -13.02 -11.66
C LEU A 222 -3.94 -12.48 -10.26
N LEU A 223 -2.68 -12.19 -9.93
CA LEU A 223 -2.31 -11.58 -8.65
C LEU A 223 -3.02 -10.24 -8.46
N GLY A 224 -2.98 -9.36 -9.47
CA GLY A 224 -3.66 -8.06 -9.39
C GLY A 224 -5.19 -8.16 -9.39
N LEU A 225 -5.78 -9.08 -10.15
CA LEU A 225 -7.24 -9.29 -10.18
C LEU A 225 -7.79 -9.88 -8.88
N ASN A 226 -7.01 -10.72 -8.18
CA ASN A 226 -7.42 -11.29 -6.90
C ASN A 226 -7.76 -10.18 -5.88
N ASP A 227 -6.95 -9.11 -5.84
CA ASP A 227 -7.19 -7.98 -4.93
C ASP A 227 -8.51 -7.26 -5.24
N PHE A 228 -8.87 -7.11 -6.53
CA PHE A 228 -10.16 -6.52 -6.93
C PHE A 228 -11.37 -7.42 -6.66
N ILE A 229 -11.23 -8.73 -6.88
CA ILE A 229 -12.33 -9.70 -6.69
C ILE A 229 -12.65 -9.90 -5.21
N VAL A 230 -11.62 -9.95 -4.35
CA VAL A 230 -11.79 -10.05 -2.90
C VAL A 230 -12.51 -8.81 -2.37
N GLU A 231 -12.12 -7.62 -2.83
CA GLU A 231 -12.75 -6.36 -2.41
C GLU A 231 -14.23 -6.27 -2.82
N TYR A 232 -14.59 -6.77 -4.00
CA TYR A 232 -15.98 -6.77 -4.46
C TYR A 232 -16.89 -7.71 -3.64
N ASN A 233 -16.37 -8.89 -3.25
CA ASN A 233 -17.17 -9.93 -2.62
C ASN A 233 -17.36 -9.73 -1.11
N ASP A 234 -16.45 -9.00 -0.44
CA ASP A 234 -16.63 -8.66 0.96
C ASP A 234 -15.97 -7.31 1.31
N PRO A 235 -16.76 -6.21 1.31
CA PRO A 235 -16.26 -4.88 1.64
C PRO A 235 -15.79 -4.74 3.09
N ASN A 236 -16.14 -5.68 3.98
CA ASN A 236 -15.77 -5.66 5.40
C ASN A 236 -14.56 -6.55 5.73
N LEU A 237 -14.29 -7.60 4.93
CA LEU A 237 -13.23 -8.58 5.25
C LEU A 237 -11.83 -8.14 4.87
N ASN A 238 -11.64 -7.31 3.86
CA ASN A 238 -10.32 -6.75 3.50
C ASN A 238 -10.51 -5.70 2.41
N ALA A 239 -10.86 -4.47 2.77
CA ALA A 239 -10.67 -3.36 1.84
C ALA A 239 -9.15 -3.12 1.74
N SER A 240 -8.56 -3.62 0.65
CA SER A 240 -7.15 -3.48 0.32
C SER A 240 -6.68 -2.03 0.49
N ASN A 241 -5.44 -1.85 0.93
CA ASN A 241 -4.89 -0.51 1.14
C ASN A 241 -4.77 0.22 -0.20
N ALA A 242 -4.87 1.55 -0.22
CA ALA A 242 -4.67 2.31 -1.48
C ALA A 242 -3.33 1.97 -2.17
N SER A 243 -2.29 1.67 -1.39
CA SER A 243 -1.00 1.18 -1.88
C SER A 243 -1.09 -0.21 -2.51
N GLU A 244 -1.83 -1.14 -1.91
CA GLU A 244 -2.07 -2.48 -2.48
C GLU A 244 -2.90 -2.40 -3.75
N ARG A 245 -3.95 -1.56 -3.79
CA ARG A 245 -4.69 -1.24 -5.03
C ARG A 245 -3.76 -0.71 -6.12
N THR A 246 -2.78 0.12 -5.76
CA THR A 246 -1.78 0.62 -6.71
C THR A 246 -0.89 -0.50 -7.25
N LEU A 247 -0.45 -1.43 -6.39
CA LEU A 247 0.30 -2.62 -6.81
C LEU A 247 -0.55 -3.57 -7.67
N ALA A 248 -1.82 -3.75 -7.32
CA ALA A 248 -2.78 -4.54 -8.09
C ALA A 248 -2.98 -3.97 -9.51
N MET A 249 -3.19 -2.65 -9.62
CA MET A 249 -3.28 -1.97 -10.92
C MET A 249 -2.00 -2.12 -11.74
N LEU A 250 -0.83 -2.00 -11.10
CA LEU A 250 0.47 -2.19 -11.76
C LEU A 250 0.62 -3.62 -12.30
N ASN A 251 0.24 -4.62 -11.50
CA ASN A 251 0.26 -6.03 -11.89
C ASN A 251 -0.71 -6.34 -13.04
N VAL A 252 -1.93 -5.80 -13.00
CA VAL A 252 -2.90 -5.93 -14.10
C VAL A 252 -2.37 -5.30 -15.39
N GLY A 253 -1.87 -4.07 -15.32
CA GLY A 253 -1.38 -3.33 -16.48
C GLY A 253 -0.14 -3.97 -17.12
N LEU A 254 0.88 -4.25 -16.31
CA LEU A 254 2.11 -4.91 -16.78
C LEU A 254 1.83 -6.33 -17.27
N GLY A 255 1.05 -7.11 -16.51
CA GLY A 255 0.71 -8.49 -16.85
C GLY A 255 -0.02 -8.59 -18.18
N THR A 256 -1.05 -7.76 -18.39
CA THR A 256 -1.80 -7.68 -19.65
C THR A 256 -0.88 -7.32 -20.81
N THR A 257 -0.02 -6.31 -20.63
CA THR A 257 0.94 -5.89 -21.66
C THR A 257 1.89 -7.02 -22.04
N THR A 258 2.40 -7.76 -21.04
CA THR A 258 3.30 -8.90 -21.28
C THR A 258 2.62 -10.04 -21.99
N VAL A 259 1.39 -10.37 -21.63
CA VAL A 259 0.60 -11.38 -22.36
C VAL A 259 0.41 -10.93 -23.81
N MET A 260 -0.04 -9.70 -24.05
CA MET A 260 -0.28 -9.19 -25.41
C MET A 260 0.98 -9.20 -26.28
N LEU A 261 2.10 -8.68 -25.78
CA LEU A 261 3.37 -8.66 -26.52
C LEU A 261 3.89 -10.08 -26.78
N SER A 262 3.71 -10.99 -25.84
CA SER A 262 4.13 -12.39 -25.97
C SER A 262 3.30 -13.14 -27.02
N VAL A 263 1.97 -12.95 -27.00
CA VAL A 263 1.07 -13.48 -28.04
C VAL A 263 1.46 -12.92 -29.41
N TRP A 264 1.65 -11.59 -29.50
CA TRP A 264 2.07 -10.95 -30.74
C TRP A 264 3.36 -11.58 -31.27
N ASN A 265 4.41 -11.64 -30.45
CA ASN A 265 5.69 -12.22 -30.84
C ASN A 265 5.54 -13.65 -31.39
N LEU A 266 4.80 -14.53 -30.68
CA LEU A 266 4.55 -15.91 -31.13
C LEU A 266 3.78 -15.97 -32.46
N THR A 267 2.82 -15.07 -32.69
CA THR A 267 2.06 -15.04 -33.96
C THR A 267 2.90 -14.59 -35.15
N VAL A 268 3.78 -13.60 -34.95
CA VAL A 268 4.68 -13.08 -36.00
C VAL A 268 5.82 -14.06 -36.31
N ASN A 269 6.29 -14.83 -35.34
CA ASN A 269 7.32 -15.85 -35.60
C ASN A 269 6.75 -17.12 -36.27
N LYS A 270 5.49 -17.48 -36.00
CA LYS A 270 4.82 -18.57 -36.75
C LYS A 270 4.72 -18.31 -38.24
N THR A 271 4.59 -17.05 -38.68
CA THR A 271 4.53 -16.72 -40.11
C THR A 271 5.91 -16.72 -40.79
N ARG A 272 7.01 -16.63 -40.03
CA ARG A 272 8.39 -16.69 -40.55
C ARG A 272 8.95 -18.11 -40.67
N THR A 273 8.40 -19.07 -39.91
CA THR A 273 8.91 -20.46 -39.82
C THR A 273 8.36 -21.42 -40.87
N SER A 274 7.80 -20.93 -41.98
CA SER A 274 7.54 -21.77 -43.16
C SER A 274 8.84 -22.06 -43.93
N LYS A 275 9.76 -22.81 -43.31
CA LYS A 275 10.84 -23.49 -44.05
C LYS A 275 10.27 -24.80 -44.59
N THR A 276 9.53 -24.72 -45.69
CA THR A 276 9.04 -25.90 -46.40
C THR A 276 10.23 -26.66 -46.95
N THR A 277 10.48 -27.83 -46.36
CA THR A 277 11.31 -28.86 -46.99
C THR A 277 10.39 -29.72 -47.85
N ALA A 278 10.67 -29.80 -49.15
CA ALA A 278 9.87 -30.57 -50.09
C ALA A 278 10.75 -31.61 -50.78
N TRP A 279 10.20 -32.82 -50.92
CA TRP A 279 10.76 -33.88 -51.75
C TRP A 279 9.98 -33.90 -53.06
N ASN A 280 10.64 -33.55 -54.16
CA ASN A 280 10.06 -33.65 -55.49
C ASN A 280 10.58 -34.91 -56.17
N MET A 281 9.66 -35.71 -56.70
CA MET A 281 9.99 -36.86 -57.54
C MET A 281 9.74 -36.47 -58.99
N TYR A 282 10.74 -36.67 -59.85
CA TYR A 282 10.62 -36.40 -61.28
C TYR A 282 11.15 -37.58 -62.08
N SER A 283 10.59 -37.81 -63.26
CA SER A 283 11.10 -38.79 -64.20
C SER A 283 11.95 -38.11 -65.27
N TYR A 284 12.95 -38.82 -65.77
CA TYR A 284 13.74 -38.39 -66.92
C TYR A 284 14.05 -39.58 -67.81
N GLN A 285 14.27 -39.33 -69.10
CA GLN A 285 14.64 -40.34 -70.07
C GLN A 285 16.17 -40.46 -70.13
N THR A 286 16.69 -41.67 -70.00
CA THR A 286 18.12 -41.97 -70.15
C THR A 286 18.50 -42.10 -71.62
N ALA A 287 19.79 -42.07 -71.95
CA ALA A 287 20.29 -42.11 -73.33
C ALA A 287 19.91 -43.41 -74.08
N ASP A 288 19.54 -44.46 -73.35
CA ASP A 288 19.05 -45.76 -73.83
C ASP A 288 17.51 -45.87 -73.84
N GLN A 289 16.78 -44.74 -73.77
CA GLN A 289 15.31 -44.66 -73.77
C GLN A 289 14.59 -45.34 -72.60
N GLN A 290 15.29 -45.59 -71.48
CA GLN A 290 14.65 -46.05 -70.25
C GLN A 290 14.14 -44.86 -69.42
N THR A 291 13.11 -45.09 -68.60
CA THR A 291 12.61 -44.06 -67.68
C THR A 291 13.31 -44.20 -66.34
N GLY A 292 14.14 -43.22 -66.00
CA GLY A 292 14.72 -43.05 -64.68
C GLY A 292 13.83 -42.21 -63.78
N VAL A 293 13.92 -42.42 -62.45
CA VAL A 293 13.24 -41.60 -61.44
C VAL A 293 14.29 -40.93 -60.57
N GLY A 294 14.23 -39.61 -60.49
CA GLY A 294 15.06 -38.78 -59.61
C GLY A 294 14.27 -38.27 -58.41
N LEU A 295 14.94 -38.19 -57.27
CA LEU A 295 14.44 -37.51 -56.08
C LEU A 295 15.26 -36.23 -55.87
N HIS A 296 14.57 -35.10 -55.82
CA HIS A 296 15.18 -33.80 -55.55
C HIS A 296 14.67 -33.27 -54.21
N TRP A 297 15.60 -33.04 -53.30
CA TRP A 297 15.32 -32.39 -52.02
C TRP A 297 15.50 -30.88 -52.18
N VAL A 298 14.47 -30.11 -51.88
CA VAL A 298 14.54 -28.65 -51.87
C VAL A 298 14.33 -28.16 -50.44
N LYS A 299 15.31 -27.39 -49.97
CA LYS A 299 15.19 -26.57 -48.77
C LYS A 299 15.11 -25.11 -49.21
N GLN A 300 13.91 -24.54 -49.13
CA GLN A 300 13.74 -23.10 -49.30
C GLN A 300 14.19 -22.42 -48.01
N PHE A 301 15.13 -21.49 -48.14
CA PHE A 301 15.66 -20.68 -47.05
C PHE A 301 14.85 -19.40 -46.90
#